data_AF-A0A6L4Z1D2-F1
#
_entry.id   AF-A0A6L4Z1D2-F1
#
_cell.length_a   1.000
_cell.length_b   1.000
_cell.length_c   1.000
_cell.angle_alpha   90.00
_cell.angle_beta   90.00
_cell.angle_gamma   90.00
#
_symmetry.space_group_name_H-M   'P 1'
#
loop_
_entity.id
_entity.type
_entity.pdbx_description
1 polymer ?
#
loop_
_entity_poly.entity_id
_entity_poly.type
_entity_poly.pdbx_seq_one_letter_code
_entity_poly.pdbx_strand_id
1 'polypeptide(L)'
;KFAEQTYQRFPGKEGAILYQAIGNEINRHYPQNIFRETTISWNKIKEGYLAREKTYGTNSRILNRFCQFAVLANDKETAKELFQRIGDKWDTGIWKTYKDFQQAKLLVNN
;
A
#
# COMPACT_ATOMS: atom_id res chain seq x y z
N LYS A 1 8.01 -16.18 -1.60
CA LYS A 1 8.68 -17.07 -0.61
C LYS A 1 9.46 -16.27 0.45
N PHE A 2 10.41 -15.41 0.06
CA PHE A 2 11.22 -14.62 1.01
C PHE A 2 10.41 -13.67 1.92
N ALA A 3 9.43 -12.95 1.36
CA ALA A 3 8.55 -12.07 2.14
C ALA A 3 7.86 -12.84 3.29
N GLU A 4 7.25 -13.98 2.97
CA GLU A 4 6.56 -14.83 3.95
C GLU A 4 7.49 -15.34 5.04
N GLN A 5 8.68 -15.81 4.68
CA GLN A 5 9.69 -16.26 5.64
C GLN A 5 10.12 -15.14 6.59
N THR A 6 10.24 -13.91 6.08
CA THR A 6 10.62 -12.74 6.90
C THR A 6 9.52 -12.41 7.90
N TYR A 7 8.27 -12.41 7.46
CA TYR A 7 7.11 -12.16 8.32
C TYR A 7 7.00 -13.20 9.45
N GLN A 8 7.30 -14.47 9.17
CA GLN A 8 7.27 -15.54 10.17
C GLN A 8 8.47 -15.49 11.12
N ARG A 9 9.65 -15.06 10.64
CA ARG A 9 10.88 -15.01 11.43
C ARG A 9 10.87 -13.89 12.48
N PHE A 10 10.23 -12.76 12.20
CA PHE A 10 10.18 -11.61 13.10
C PHE A 10 8.73 -11.42 13.60
N PRO A 11 8.41 -11.83 14.83
CA PRO A 11 7.05 -11.76 15.33
C PRO A 11 6.57 -10.31 15.50
N GLY A 12 5.27 -10.08 15.28
CA GLY A 12 4.64 -8.79 15.52
C GLY A 12 4.96 -7.73 14.47
N LYS A 13 5.09 -6.48 14.93
CA LYS A 13 5.13 -5.29 14.07
C LYS A 13 6.35 -5.27 13.14
N GLU A 14 7.49 -5.78 13.57
CA GLU A 14 8.74 -5.78 12.81
C GLU A 14 8.63 -6.64 11.55
N GLY A 15 8.06 -7.84 11.66
CA GLY A 15 7.82 -8.73 10.53
C GLY A 15 6.85 -8.14 9.51
N ALA A 16 5.77 -7.50 9.99
CA ALA A 16 4.81 -6.82 9.14
C ALA A 16 5.45 -5.65 8.38
N ILE A 17 6.26 -4.81 9.04
CA ILE A 17 6.97 -3.69 8.42
C ILE A 17 7.93 -4.18 7.33
N LEU A 18 8.69 -5.25 7.60
CA LEU A 18 9.60 -5.83 6.60
C LEU A 18 8.82 -6.43 5.42
N TYR A 19 7.71 -7.13 5.67
CA TYR A 19 6.86 -7.66 4.61
C TYR A 19 6.32 -6.54 3.71
N GLN A 20 5.88 -5.44 4.31
CA GLN A 20 5.45 -4.23 3.61
C GLN A 20 6.56 -3.60 2.77
N ALA A 21 7.79 -3.50 3.29
CA ALA A 21 8.93 -2.99 2.54
C ALA A 21 9.28 -3.88 1.33
N ILE A 22 9.27 -5.21 1.50
CA ILE A 22 9.52 -6.17 0.42
C ILE A 22 8.41 -6.07 -0.64
N GLY A 23 7.14 -5.98 -0.24
CA GLY A 23 6.03 -5.81 -1.16
C GLY A 23 6.15 -4.54 -2.00
N ASN A 24 6.61 -3.43 -1.41
CA ASN A 24 6.90 -2.20 -2.16
C ASN A 24 7.97 -2.39 -3.22
N GLU A 25 9.04 -3.12 -2.92
CA GLU A 25 10.10 -3.38 -3.90
C GLU A 25 9.61 -4.30 -5.02
N ILE A 26 8.90 -5.38 -4.68
CA ILE A 26 8.30 -6.29 -5.67
C ILE A 26 7.35 -5.52 -6.60
N ASN A 27 6.52 -4.61 -6.08
CA ASN A 27 5.55 -3.86 -6.87
C ASN A 27 6.20 -3.08 -8.02
N ARG A 28 7.48 -2.69 -7.90
CA ARG A 28 8.20 -1.99 -8.98
C ARG A 28 8.34 -2.85 -10.25
N HIS A 29 8.26 -4.18 -10.11
CA HIS A 29 8.33 -5.15 -11.20
C HIS A 29 6.95 -5.65 -11.67
N TYR A 30 5.87 -5.33 -10.94
CA TYR A 30 4.49 -5.74 -11.24
C TYR A 30 3.55 -4.54 -11.18
N PRO A 31 3.70 -3.56 -12.09
CA PRO A 31 3.04 -2.27 -11.99
C PRO A 31 1.53 -2.31 -12.27
N GLN A 32 0.97 -3.44 -12.70
CA GLN A 32 -0.46 -3.60 -12.94
C GLN A 32 -1.18 -3.92 -11.64
N ASN A 33 -0.93 -5.09 -11.05
CA ASN A 33 -1.49 -5.47 -9.76
C ASN A 33 -0.66 -6.57 -9.07
N ILE A 34 0.21 -6.16 -8.15
CA ILE A 34 1.02 -7.07 -7.33
C ILE A 34 0.20 -8.18 -6.63
N PHE A 35 -1.05 -7.90 -6.21
CA PHE A 35 -1.89 -8.87 -5.49
C PHE A 35 -2.56 -9.90 -6.40
N ARG A 36 -2.63 -9.64 -7.71
CA ARG A 36 -3.11 -10.62 -8.71
C ARG A 36 -1.98 -11.42 -9.32
N GLU A 37 -0.80 -10.81 -9.44
CA GLU A 37 0.34 -11.37 -10.16
C GLU A 37 1.31 -12.12 -9.24
N THR A 38 1.20 -11.96 -7.92
CA THR A 38 2.12 -12.54 -6.95
C THR A 38 1.38 -13.15 -5.76
N THR A 39 2.13 -13.82 -4.88
CA THR A 39 1.62 -14.38 -3.61
C THR A 39 1.68 -13.38 -2.45
N ILE A 40 1.90 -12.09 -2.73
CA ILE A 40 1.91 -11.04 -1.70
C ILE A 40 0.50 -10.85 -1.14
N SER A 41 0.40 -10.84 0.19
CA SER A 41 -0.86 -10.70 0.91
C SER A 41 -1.16 -9.24 1.21
N TRP A 42 -2.31 -8.74 0.75
CA TRP A 42 -2.80 -7.40 1.11
C TRP A 42 -2.89 -7.21 2.63
N ASN A 43 -3.45 -8.17 3.36
CA ASN A 43 -3.64 -8.03 4.81
C ASN A 43 -2.32 -7.78 5.55
N LYS A 44 -1.25 -8.50 5.17
CA LYS A 44 0.09 -8.31 5.77
C LYS A 44 0.75 -6.99 5.35
N ILE A 45 0.53 -6.57 4.11
CA ILE A 45 0.97 -5.25 3.63
C ILE A 45 0.28 -4.14 4.43
N LYS A 46 -1.04 -4.23 4.61
CA LYS A 46 -1.85 -3.28 5.39
C LYS A 46 -1.37 -3.22 6.84
N GLU A 47 -1.18 -4.37 7.47
CA GLU A 47 -0.61 -4.45 8.82
C GLU A 47 0.75 -3.75 8.90
N GLY A 48 1.63 -3.99 7.93
CA GLY A 48 2.94 -3.35 7.88
C GLY A 48 2.86 -1.83 7.71
N TYR A 49 1.92 -1.31 6.90
CA TYR A 49 1.71 0.13 6.78
C TYR A 49 1.28 0.77 8.10
N LEU A 50 0.30 0.15 8.78
CA LEU A 50 -0.22 0.64 10.05
C LEU A 50 0.85 0.57 11.16
N ALA A 51 1.58 -0.54 11.22
CA ALA A 51 2.70 -0.73 12.14
C ALA A 51 3.82 0.29 11.90
N ARG A 52 4.18 0.53 10.63
CA ARG A 52 5.18 1.51 10.24
C ARG A 52 4.76 2.91 10.63
N GLU A 53 3.51 3.29 10.34
CA GLU A 53 2.97 4.60 10.70
C GLU A 53 2.99 4.82 12.22
N LYS A 54 2.56 3.84 13.00
CA LYS A 54 2.59 3.92 14.47
C LYS A 54 4.01 4.05 15.03
N THR A 55 4.99 3.41 14.38
CA THR A 55 6.38 3.34 14.90
C THR A 55 7.24 4.52 14.45
N TYR A 56 7.09 4.94 13.20
CA TYR A 56 7.99 5.90 12.55
C TYR A 56 7.26 7.12 11.96
N GLY A 57 5.94 7.19 12.09
CA GLY A 57 5.12 8.15 11.37
C GLY A 57 4.98 7.82 9.88
N THR A 58 4.24 8.69 9.19
CA THR A 58 4.00 8.60 7.75
C THR A 58 4.40 9.89 7.04
N ASN A 59 4.45 9.84 5.71
CA ASN A 59 4.60 11.02 4.86
C ASN A 59 3.70 10.89 3.63
N SER A 60 3.64 11.96 2.83
CA SER A 60 2.75 12.00 1.66
C SER A 60 2.97 10.81 0.71
N ARG A 61 4.22 10.49 0.38
CA ARG A 61 4.56 9.40 -0.54
C ARG A 61 4.11 8.03 -0.02
N ILE A 62 4.28 7.79 1.29
CA ILE A 62 3.89 6.54 1.95
C ILE A 62 2.37 6.40 1.97
N LEU A 63 1.64 7.47 2.36
CA LEU A 63 0.18 7.49 2.32
C LEU A 63 -0.34 7.21 0.90
N ASN A 64 0.24 7.84 -0.10
CA ASN A 64 -0.14 7.64 -1.50
C ASN A 64 0.12 6.18 -1.94
N ARG A 65 1.28 5.58 -1.61
CA ARG A 65 1.54 4.17 -1.95
C ARG A 65 0.57 3.23 -1.24
N PHE A 66 0.30 3.47 0.04
CA PHE A 66 -0.67 2.68 0.81
C PHE A 66 -2.05 2.75 0.18
N CYS A 67 -2.49 3.95 -0.21
CA CYS A 67 -3.76 4.18 -0.89
C CYS A 67 -3.84 3.43 -2.22
N GLN A 68 -2.78 3.51 -3.04
CA GLN A 68 -2.74 2.75 -4.29
C GLN A 68 -2.87 1.24 -4.05
N PHE A 69 -2.19 0.70 -3.05
CA PHE A 69 -2.31 -0.72 -2.73
C PHE A 69 -3.71 -1.09 -2.23
N ALA A 70 -4.37 -0.24 -1.44
CA ALA A 70 -5.76 -0.45 -1.04
C ALA A 70 -6.69 -0.52 -2.25
N VAL A 71 -6.49 0.35 -3.25
CA VAL A 71 -7.23 0.30 -4.53
C VAL A 71 -6.96 -0.99 -5.28
N LEU A 72 -5.69 -1.40 -5.41
CA LEU A 72 -5.31 -2.64 -6.12
C LEU A 72 -5.87 -3.90 -5.44
N ALA A 73 -5.96 -3.88 -4.10
CA ALA A 73 -6.53 -4.96 -3.29
C ALA A 73 -8.07 -4.91 -3.19
N ASN A 74 -8.71 -3.89 -3.79
CA ASN A 74 -10.14 -3.65 -3.71
C ASN A 74 -10.67 -3.40 -2.28
N ASP A 75 -9.80 -2.96 -1.36
CA ASP A 75 -10.15 -2.55 0.01
C ASP A 75 -10.64 -1.11 -0.02
N LYS A 76 -11.91 -0.94 -0.43
CA LYS A 76 -12.53 0.37 -0.61
C LYS A 76 -12.58 1.18 0.67
N GLU A 77 -12.80 0.54 1.82
CA GLU A 77 -12.86 1.23 3.12
C GLU A 77 -11.54 1.93 3.43
N THR A 78 -10.43 1.19 3.36
CA THR A 78 -9.09 1.73 3.60
C THR A 78 -8.72 2.78 2.56
N ALA A 79 -9.06 2.54 1.29
CA ALA A 79 -8.80 3.51 0.23
C ALA A 79 -9.56 4.82 0.46
N LYS A 80 -10.83 4.80 0.89
CA LYS A 80 -11.62 6.01 1.20
C LYS A 80 -10.96 6.84 2.28
N GLU A 81 -10.58 6.21 3.39
CA GLU A 81 -9.89 6.88 4.50
C GLU A 81 -8.59 7.54 4.02
N LEU A 82 -7.77 6.79 3.25
CA LEU A 82 -6.50 7.30 2.77
C LEU A 82 -6.66 8.43 1.75
N PHE A 83 -7.63 8.36 0.84
CA PHE A 83 -7.93 9.46 -0.07
C PHE A 83 -8.35 10.73 0.65
N GLN A 84 -9.09 10.62 1.76
CA GLN A 84 -9.44 11.77 2.61
C GLN A 84 -8.19 12.36 3.27
N ARG A 85 -7.32 11.51 3.82
CA ARG A 85 -6.06 11.93 4.47
C ARG A 85 -5.06 12.55 3.49
N ILE A 86 -5.02 12.07 2.26
CA ILE A 86 -4.16 12.61 1.19
C ILE A 86 -4.67 13.98 0.72
N GLY A 87 -5.99 14.14 0.55
CA GLY A 87 -6.58 15.35 0.00
C GLY A 87 -6.00 15.66 -1.39
N ASP A 88 -5.42 16.85 -1.55
CA ASP A 88 -4.79 17.31 -2.79
C ASP A 88 -3.29 17.00 -2.87
N LYS A 89 -2.71 16.34 -1.84
CA LYS A 89 -1.27 16.02 -1.77
C LYS A 89 -0.94 14.71 -2.46
N TRP A 90 -1.40 14.53 -3.70
CA TRP A 90 -1.08 13.35 -4.50
C TRP A 90 0.42 13.33 -4.90
N ASP A 91 1.00 12.13 -5.04
CA ASP A 91 2.42 11.95 -5.39
C ASP A 91 2.57 11.40 -6.82
N THR A 92 3.29 12.12 -7.68
CA THR A 92 3.52 11.76 -9.10
C THR A 92 4.34 10.49 -9.29
N GLY A 93 5.17 10.11 -8.30
CA GLY A 93 5.91 8.86 -8.30
C GLY A 93 5.07 7.64 -7.93
N ILE A 94 3.85 7.85 -7.43
CA ILE A 94 2.87 6.80 -7.14
C ILE A 94 1.77 6.79 -8.20
N TRP A 95 1.15 7.94 -8.43
CA TRP A 95 0.09 8.17 -9.40
C TRP A 95 0.71 8.84 -10.61
N LYS A 96 0.87 8.10 -11.71
CA LYS A 96 1.60 8.57 -12.90
C LYS A 96 1.06 9.91 -13.40
N THR A 97 -0.25 10.10 -13.31
CA THR A 97 -0.94 11.36 -13.61
C THR A 97 -1.97 11.71 -12.53
N TYR A 98 -2.34 12.99 -12.45
CA TYR A 98 -3.46 13.42 -11.61
C TYR A 98 -4.78 12.74 -12.01
N LYS A 99 -4.95 12.45 -13.30
CA LYS A 99 -6.10 11.72 -13.82
C LYS A 99 -6.19 10.32 -13.22
N ASP A 100 -5.07 9.61 -13.07
CA ASP A 100 -5.05 8.27 -12.46
C ASP A 100 -5.47 8.32 -10.99
N PHE A 101 -4.99 9.31 -10.24
CA PHE A 101 -5.41 9.54 -8.85
C PHE A 101 -6.91 9.78 -8.74
N GLN A 102 -7.46 10.66 -9.58
CA GLN A 102 -8.90 10.97 -9.58
C GLN A 102 -9.76 9.78 -10.01
N GLN A 103 -9.34 9.04 -11.03
CA GLN A 103 -10.05 7.82 -11.46
C GLN A 103 -10.08 6.77 -10.34
N ALA A 104 -8.96 6.54 -9.67
CA ALA A 104 -8.89 5.62 -8.54
C ALA A 104 -9.81 6.08 -7.38
N LYS A 105 -9.86 7.39 -7.09
CA LYS A 105 -10.76 7.97 -6.10
C LYS A 105 -12.24 7.78 -6.46
N LEU A 106 -12.61 7.94 -7.72
CA LEU A 106 -13.97 7.70 -8.20
C LEU A 106 -14.38 6.22 -8.09
N LEU A 107 -13.50 5.29 -8.49
CA LEU A 107 -13.75 3.85 -8.43
C LEU A 107 -14.06 3.34 -7.01
N VAL A 108 -13.46 3.98 -6.01
CA VAL A 108 -13.63 3.64 -4.60
C VAL A 108 -14.94 4.19 -4.04
N ASN A 109 -15.44 5.32 -4.57
CA ASN A 109 -16.66 5.97 -4.09
C ASN A 109 -17.94 5.42 -4.72
N ASN A 110 -17.84 4.79 -5.90
CA ASN A 110 -18.92 4.01 -6.52
C ASN A 110 -19.07 2.63 -5.84
#